data_AF-A0A9P8J8F7-F1
#
_entry.id   AF-A0A9P8J8F7-F1
#
_cell.length_a   1.000
_cell.length_b   1.000
_cell.length_c   1.000
_cell.angle_alpha   90.00
_cell.angle_beta   90.00
_cell.angle_gamma   90.00
#
_symmetry.space_group_name_H-M   'P 1'
#
loop_
_entity.id
_entity.type
_entity.pdbx_description
1 polymer ?
#
loop_
_entity_poly.entity_id
_entity_poly.type
_entity_poly.pdbx_seq_one_letter_code
_entity_poly.pdbx_strand_id
1 'polypeptide(L)'
;MFWRFGGYANISSIDSILEKPNVSLDELLDESDLIQELKQNNSKLIEFLREESTLQTLLEYVVADKPPHSDKASSTTRDDEPDRSSPISFFKKSASRSRSKSVNKSDTAGDAEGDEEDKGEALRKKYAYVACEVLSSDVWSITEAVLEYQNYLREFWHYVSRPAPLDPLQAGYFTKVNESLLDKKTDEMLAFFKSLDHIVPDMLQHVDCPMIMDLLLKIISLEKAPGGQGIVDWLQTQDLIPVLLSYLGPENSASTQTAAGDFLKAIIT
;
A
#
# COMPACT_ATOMS: atom_id res chain seq x y z
N MET A 1 -36.01 32.42 -28.72
CA MET A 1 -36.33 30.99 -28.88
C MET A 1 -35.08 30.29 -29.39
N PHE A 2 -34.37 29.53 -28.54
CA PHE A 2 -33.43 28.51 -29.00
C PHE A 2 -33.32 27.48 -27.88
N TRP A 3 -33.71 26.27 -28.20
CA TRP A 3 -33.90 25.16 -27.30
C TRP A 3 -32.59 24.79 -26.57
N ARG A 4 -32.64 24.72 -25.24
CA ARG A 4 -31.84 23.80 -24.43
C ARG A 4 -32.81 23.01 -23.55
N PHE A 5 -33.57 22.14 -24.18
CA PHE A 5 -34.26 21.07 -23.47
C PHE A 5 -33.21 20.06 -23.00
N GLY A 6 -33.31 19.71 -21.72
CA GLY A 6 -32.91 18.41 -21.18
C GLY A 6 -31.48 18.00 -21.47
N GLY A 7 -30.53 18.52 -20.69
CA GLY A 7 -29.40 17.67 -20.34
C GLY A 7 -30.01 16.44 -19.68
N TYR A 8 -29.85 15.27 -20.28
CA TYR A 8 -30.06 14.02 -19.58
C TYR A 8 -29.31 14.18 -18.26
N ALA A 9 -30.03 14.19 -17.13
CA ALA A 9 -29.37 13.93 -15.87
C ALA A 9 -28.74 12.56 -16.10
N ASN A 10 -27.42 12.51 -16.28
CA ASN A 10 -26.71 11.25 -16.20
C ASN A 10 -27.04 10.76 -14.80
N ILE A 11 -27.94 9.78 -14.74
CA ILE A 11 -28.27 9.11 -13.50
C ILE A 11 -26.95 8.49 -13.07
N SER A 12 -26.45 8.92 -11.92
CA SER A 12 -25.21 8.38 -11.36
C SER A 12 -25.38 6.86 -11.19
N SER A 13 -24.44 6.08 -11.73
CA SER A 13 -24.45 4.63 -11.54
C SER A 13 -24.24 4.31 -10.06
N ILE A 14 -23.38 5.08 -9.39
CA ILE A 14 -23.16 5.06 -7.94
C ILE A 14 -24.48 5.26 -7.18
N ASP A 15 -25.26 6.30 -7.49
CA ASP A 15 -26.56 6.54 -6.84
C ASP A 15 -27.53 5.37 -7.05
N SER A 16 -27.53 4.79 -8.24
CA SER A 16 -28.38 3.65 -8.59
C SER A 16 -27.98 2.38 -7.82
N ILE A 17 -26.68 2.20 -7.57
CA ILE A 17 -26.16 1.12 -6.73
C ILE A 17 -26.58 1.36 -5.28
N LEU A 18 -26.35 2.56 -4.75
CA LEU A 18 -26.65 2.96 -3.36
C LEU A 18 -28.14 2.89 -3.00
N GLU A 19 -29.05 2.90 -3.99
CA GLU A 19 -30.49 2.71 -3.76
C GLU A 19 -30.89 1.24 -3.50
N LYS A 20 -29.99 0.28 -3.74
CA LYS A 20 -30.24 -1.13 -3.43
C LYS A 20 -30.16 -1.36 -1.91
N PRO A 21 -30.93 -2.31 -1.35
CA PRO A 21 -30.97 -2.54 0.09
C PRO A 21 -29.73 -3.24 0.69
N ASN A 22 -28.88 -3.89 -0.12
CA ASN A 22 -27.71 -4.66 0.34
C ASN A 22 -26.50 -4.37 -0.56
N VAL A 23 -26.01 -3.13 -0.53
CA VAL A 23 -24.86 -2.72 -1.33
C VAL A 23 -23.59 -3.22 -0.69
N SER A 24 -22.74 -3.90 -1.48
CA SER A 24 -21.39 -4.23 -1.08
C SER A 24 -20.43 -3.09 -1.43
N LEU A 25 -19.38 -2.90 -0.62
CA LEU A 25 -18.31 -1.97 -0.95
C LEU A 25 -17.65 -2.32 -2.29
N ASP A 26 -17.46 -3.62 -2.56
CA ASP A 26 -16.82 -4.12 -3.78
C ASP A 26 -17.58 -3.69 -5.05
N GLU A 27 -18.92 -3.71 -5.03
CA GLU A 27 -19.74 -3.19 -6.13
C GLU A 27 -19.44 -1.72 -6.42
N LEU A 28 -19.20 -0.90 -5.39
CA LEU A 28 -18.85 0.50 -5.55
C LEU A 28 -17.41 0.68 -6.04
N LEU A 29 -16.46 -0.06 -5.46
CA LEU A 29 -15.05 -0.01 -5.87
C LEU A 29 -14.84 -0.47 -7.32
N ASP A 30 -15.79 -1.20 -7.90
CA ASP A 30 -15.76 -1.59 -9.28
C ASP A 30 -16.12 -0.49 -10.27
N GLU A 31 -16.85 0.54 -9.83
CA GLU A 31 -17.30 1.65 -10.64
C GLU A 31 -16.17 2.65 -10.93
N SER A 32 -15.96 2.94 -12.21
CA SER A 32 -14.85 3.79 -12.68
C SER A 32 -14.97 5.26 -12.30
N ASP A 33 -16.18 5.72 -11.99
CA ASP A 33 -16.50 7.10 -11.62
C ASP A 33 -16.50 7.34 -10.11
N LEU A 34 -16.35 6.31 -9.26
CA LEU A 34 -16.38 6.44 -7.80
C LEU A 34 -15.49 7.58 -7.29
N ILE A 35 -14.23 7.63 -7.73
CA ILE A 35 -13.27 8.67 -7.30
C ILE A 35 -13.69 10.05 -7.82
N GLN A 36 -14.27 10.12 -9.02
CA GLN A 36 -14.74 11.38 -9.59
C GLN A 36 -15.98 11.88 -8.84
N GLU A 37 -16.94 11.01 -8.55
CA GLU A 37 -18.15 11.33 -7.79
C GLU A 37 -17.83 11.75 -6.35
N LEU A 38 -16.87 11.08 -5.73
CA LEU A 38 -16.35 11.47 -4.42
C LEU A 38 -15.77 12.88 -4.44
N LYS A 39 -14.95 13.20 -5.45
CA LYS A 39 -14.40 14.56 -5.67
C LYS A 39 -15.48 15.60 -5.97
N GLN A 40 -16.60 15.18 -6.56
CA GLN A 40 -17.77 16.03 -6.79
C GLN A 40 -18.67 16.16 -5.55
N ASN A 41 -18.26 15.61 -4.40
CA ASN A 41 -19.00 15.65 -3.14
C ASN A 41 -20.39 15.00 -3.24
N ASN A 42 -20.50 13.83 -3.89
CA ASN A 42 -21.74 13.05 -3.85
C ASN A 42 -22.08 12.68 -2.38
N SER A 43 -23.14 13.27 -1.84
CA SER A 43 -23.56 13.08 -0.45
C SER A 43 -23.89 11.62 -0.11
N LYS A 44 -24.61 10.90 -0.99
CA LYS A 44 -24.99 9.49 -0.74
C LYS A 44 -23.74 8.61 -0.65
N LEU A 45 -22.80 8.82 -1.57
CA LEU A 45 -21.53 8.09 -1.58
C LEU A 45 -20.72 8.39 -0.32
N ILE A 46 -20.62 9.66 0.09
CA ILE A 46 -19.90 10.04 1.31
C ILE A 46 -20.54 9.43 2.56
N GLU A 47 -21.87 9.44 2.64
CA GLU A 47 -22.61 8.82 3.75
C GLU A 47 -22.31 7.33 3.87
N PHE A 48 -22.27 6.60 2.75
CA PHE A 48 -21.91 5.19 2.74
C PHE A 48 -20.42 4.95 3.09
N LEU A 49 -19.51 5.72 2.49
CA LEU A 49 -18.07 5.52 2.66
C LEU A 49 -17.57 5.85 4.07
N ARG A 50 -18.31 6.69 4.82
CA ARG A 50 -17.96 7.04 6.21
C ARG A 50 -18.53 6.08 7.25
N GLU A 51 -19.29 5.06 6.84
CA GLU A 51 -19.79 4.04 7.76
C GLU A 51 -18.63 3.20 8.33
N GLU A 52 -18.77 2.78 9.58
CA GLU A 52 -17.73 2.06 10.34
C GLU A 52 -17.20 0.83 9.58
N SER A 53 -18.10 -0.06 9.16
CA SER A 53 -17.73 -1.30 8.46
C SER A 53 -17.08 -1.05 7.09
N THR A 54 -17.49 0.01 6.40
CA THR A 54 -16.92 0.43 5.13
C THR A 54 -15.49 0.93 5.31
N LEU A 55 -15.26 1.81 6.30
CA LEU A 55 -13.93 2.33 6.61
C LEU A 55 -12.96 1.24 7.06
N GLN A 56 -13.42 0.30 7.90
CA GLN A 56 -12.63 -0.87 8.27
C GLN A 56 -12.15 -1.62 7.01
N THR A 57 -13.07 -1.96 6.11
CA THR A 57 -12.74 -2.73 4.90
C THR A 57 -11.80 -1.95 3.98
N LEU A 58 -11.99 -0.62 3.84
CA LEU A 58 -11.08 0.23 3.07
C LEU A 58 -9.66 0.23 3.64
N LEU A 59 -9.50 0.33 4.96
CA LEU A 59 -8.20 0.27 5.62
C LEU A 59 -7.54 -1.10 5.41
N GLU A 60 -8.31 -2.20 5.52
CA GLU A 60 -7.83 -3.56 5.26
C GLU A 60 -7.34 -3.73 3.82
N TYR A 61 -8.08 -3.21 2.82
CA TYR A 61 -7.67 -3.26 1.42
C TYR A 61 -6.36 -2.53 1.14
N VAL A 62 -6.09 -1.40 1.80
CA VAL A 62 -4.85 -0.64 1.62
C VAL A 62 -3.61 -1.45 2.00
N VAL A 63 -3.70 -2.30 3.04
CA VAL A 63 -2.58 -3.09 3.57
C VAL A 63 -2.70 -4.59 3.28
N ALA A 64 -3.54 -4.97 2.33
CA ALA A 64 -3.71 -6.35 1.89
C ALA A 64 -2.56 -6.76 0.94
N ASP A 65 -1.43 -7.20 1.52
CA ASP A 65 -0.35 -7.86 0.80
C ASP A 65 -0.59 -9.37 0.68
N LYS A 66 0.06 -10.01 -0.30
CA LYS A 66 0.09 -11.48 -0.40
C LYS A 66 1.21 -11.95 0.53
N PRO A 67 0.98 -12.88 1.46
CA PRO A 67 2.08 -13.43 2.26
C PRO A 67 3.11 -14.09 1.33
N PRO A 68 4.42 -14.00 1.63
CA PRO A 68 5.54 -14.38 0.74
C PRO A 68 5.67 -15.90 0.43
N HIS A 69 4.68 -16.72 0.77
CA HIS A 69 4.69 -18.18 0.62
C HIS A 69 3.48 -18.74 -0.13
N SER A 70 3.19 -18.21 -1.31
CA SER A 70 2.25 -18.85 -2.26
C SER A 70 2.90 -19.35 -3.55
N ASP A 71 4.22 -19.17 -3.71
CA ASP A 71 4.94 -19.83 -4.79
C ASP A 71 5.16 -21.30 -4.44
N LYS A 72 4.30 -22.15 -5.01
CA LYS A 72 4.36 -23.60 -5.01
C LYS A 72 5.81 -24.07 -5.19
N ALA A 73 6.26 -24.89 -4.23
CA ALA A 73 7.47 -25.69 -4.34
C ALA A 73 7.49 -26.47 -5.67
N SER A 74 8.33 -26.03 -6.61
CA SER A 74 8.84 -26.90 -7.67
C SER A 74 10.23 -27.37 -7.26
N SER A 75 10.23 -28.36 -6.38
CA SER A 75 11.37 -29.25 -6.19
C SER A 75 11.74 -29.86 -7.55
N THR A 76 12.81 -29.36 -8.16
CA THR A 76 13.61 -30.18 -9.08
C THR A 76 15.00 -30.29 -8.49
N THR A 77 15.14 -31.25 -7.56
CA THR A 77 16.43 -31.81 -7.18
C THR A 77 17.12 -32.34 -8.43
N ARG A 78 18.29 -31.79 -8.77
CA ARG A 78 19.33 -32.51 -9.51
C ARG A 78 20.67 -32.13 -8.91
N ASP A 79 21.12 -32.95 -7.97
CA ASP A 79 22.53 -33.08 -7.61
C ASP A 79 23.26 -33.78 -8.76
N ASP A 80 24.41 -33.24 -9.19
CA ASP A 80 25.71 -33.91 -9.15
C ASP A 80 26.79 -33.11 -9.93
N GLU A 81 27.66 -32.47 -9.14
CA GLU A 81 29.13 -32.30 -9.21
C GLU A 81 29.95 -32.02 -10.52
N PRO A 82 31.20 -31.49 -10.36
CA PRO A 82 31.86 -30.62 -11.34
C PRO A 82 33.03 -31.30 -12.10
N ASP A 83 33.39 -30.81 -13.30
CA ASP A 83 34.81 -30.74 -13.70
C ASP A 83 35.13 -29.82 -14.91
N ARG A 84 36.25 -29.09 -14.74
CA ARG A 84 37.31 -28.66 -15.66
C ARG A 84 37.07 -28.10 -17.09
N SER A 85 37.64 -26.89 -17.24
CA SER A 85 38.61 -26.46 -18.26
C SER A 85 38.17 -26.00 -19.67
N SER A 86 38.26 -24.67 -19.87
CA SER A 86 38.97 -23.97 -20.98
C SER A 86 38.40 -24.04 -22.44
N PRO A 87 38.79 -23.12 -23.36
CA PRO A 87 37.86 -22.09 -23.81
C PRO A 87 37.74 -21.90 -25.35
N ILE A 88 36.82 -21.00 -25.76
CA ILE A 88 36.70 -20.24 -27.04
C ILE A 88 36.56 -21.04 -28.36
N SER A 89 35.44 -20.85 -29.08
CA SER A 89 35.48 -20.63 -30.55
C SER A 89 34.17 -20.09 -31.17
N PHE A 90 34.29 -18.90 -31.76
CA PHE A 90 33.84 -18.46 -33.09
C PHE A 90 32.49 -18.91 -33.73
N PHE A 91 31.64 -17.90 -33.96
CA PHE A 91 31.04 -17.53 -35.27
C PHE A 91 30.54 -18.65 -36.21
N LYS A 92 29.22 -18.80 -36.37
CA LYS A 92 28.57 -18.78 -37.71
C LYS A 92 27.05 -18.67 -37.69
N LYS A 93 26.56 -17.75 -38.53
CA LYS A 93 25.20 -17.64 -39.08
C LYS A 93 24.72 -18.95 -39.72
N SER A 94 23.42 -19.25 -39.63
CA SER A 94 22.51 -19.30 -40.80
C SER A 94 21.10 -19.73 -40.45
N ALA A 95 20.15 -19.14 -41.18
CA ALA A 95 18.72 -19.39 -41.19
C ALA A 95 18.30 -20.79 -41.69
N SER A 96 17.21 -21.33 -41.14
CA SER A 96 16.01 -21.84 -41.87
C SER A 96 15.06 -22.47 -40.84
N ARG A 97 13.83 -21.99 -40.69
CA ARG A 97 12.61 -22.54 -41.30
C ARG A 97 12.54 -24.07 -41.29
N SER A 98 11.76 -24.62 -40.35
CA SER A 98 10.98 -25.85 -40.58
C SER A 98 9.76 -25.92 -39.67
N ARG A 99 8.61 -26.14 -40.33
CA ARG A 99 7.31 -26.55 -39.78
C ARG A 99 7.47 -27.80 -38.90
N SER A 100 6.67 -27.93 -37.85
CA SER A 100 5.56 -28.90 -37.81
C SER A 100 4.92 -29.05 -36.42
N LYS A 101 3.62 -29.36 -36.50
CA LYS A 101 2.80 -30.16 -35.58
C LYS A 101 2.43 -29.57 -34.21
N SER A 102 1.19 -29.09 -34.20
CA SER A 102 0.23 -29.24 -33.11
C SER A 102 0.44 -30.58 -32.38
N VAL A 103 0.72 -30.46 -31.09
CA VAL A 103 0.49 -31.50 -30.09
C VAL A 103 -0.54 -30.89 -29.14
N ASN A 104 -1.79 -31.33 -29.26
CA ASN A 104 -2.71 -31.24 -28.14
C ASN A 104 -2.14 -32.12 -27.03
N LYS A 105 -1.62 -31.50 -25.98
CA LYS A 105 -1.42 -32.15 -24.69
C LYS A 105 -2.09 -31.28 -23.64
N SER A 106 -2.84 -31.96 -22.80
CA SER A 106 -3.74 -31.46 -21.77
C SER A 106 -3.04 -30.61 -20.72
N ASP A 107 -3.13 -29.29 -20.83
CA ASP A 107 -2.67 -28.32 -19.81
C ASP A 107 -3.81 -27.44 -19.25
N THR A 108 -5.07 -27.76 -19.56
CA THR A 108 -6.24 -26.91 -19.23
C THR A 108 -6.57 -26.75 -17.73
N ALA A 109 -5.89 -27.48 -16.83
CA ALA A 109 -6.10 -27.31 -15.39
C ALA A 109 -5.08 -26.33 -14.75
N GLY A 110 -3.82 -26.35 -15.21
CA GLY A 110 -2.78 -25.45 -14.71
C GLY A 110 -2.93 -24.02 -15.23
N ASP A 111 -3.39 -23.87 -16.49
CA ASP A 111 -3.63 -22.57 -17.10
C ASP A 111 -4.85 -21.87 -16.47
N ALA A 112 -5.90 -22.62 -16.10
CA ALA A 112 -7.09 -22.05 -15.47
C ALA A 112 -6.86 -21.60 -14.01
N GLU A 113 -6.06 -22.35 -13.24
CA GLU A 113 -5.65 -21.94 -11.88
C GLU A 113 -4.78 -20.67 -11.91
N GLY A 114 -3.84 -20.59 -12.86
CA GLY A 114 -3.01 -19.38 -13.04
C GLY A 114 -3.82 -18.16 -13.46
N ASP A 115 -4.77 -18.33 -14.40
CA ASP A 115 -5.66 -17.25 -14.86
C ASP A 115 -6.59 -16.72 -13.75
N GLU A 116 -7.00 -17.56 -12.79
CA GLU A 116 -7.83 -17.14 -11.65
C GLU A 116 -7.00 -16.45 -10.56
N GLU A 117 -5.80 -16.94 -10.25
CA GLU A 117 -4.88 -16.28 -9.32
C GLU A 117 -4.46 -14.89 -9.80
N ASP A 118 -4.13 -14.75 -11.09
CA ASP A 118 -3.75 -13.46 -11.70
C ASP A 118 -4.91 -12.44 -11.66
N LYS A 119 -6.14 -12.89 -11.89
CA LYS A 119 -7.33 -12.04 -11.77
C LYS A 119 -7.59 -11.61 -10.33
N GLY A 120 -7.47 -12.53 -9.37
CA GLY A 120 -7.61 -12.21 -7.95
C GLY A 120 -6.58 -11.19 -7.48
N GLU A 121 -5.33 -11.32 -7.95
CA GLU A 121 -4.28 -10.35 -7.66
C GLU A 121 -4.53 -8.98 -8.31
N ALA A 122 -4.96 -8.95 -9.57
CA ALA A 122 -5.33 -7.71 -10.24
C ALA A 122 -6.48 -7.00 -9.52
N LEU A 123 -7.48 -7.76 -9.05
CA LEU A 123 -8.61 -7.22 -8.30
C LEU A 123 -8.16 -6.67 -6.93
N ARG A 124 -7.33 -7.41 -6.19
CA ARG A 124 -6.75 -6.93 -4.92
C ARG A 124 -6.02 -5.60 -5.09
N LYS A 125 -5.17 -5.50 -6.13
CA LYS A 125 -4.43 -4.26 -6.43
C LYS A 125 -5.35 -3.11 -6.82
N LYS A 126 -6.43 -3.39 -7.58
CA LYS A 126 -7.46 -2.40 -7.91
C LYS A 126 -8.13 -1.87 -6.63
N TYR A 127 -8.60 -2.75 -5.75
CA TYR A 127 -9.28 -2.34 -4.53
C TYR A 127 -8.35 -1.62 -3.56
N ALA A 128 -7.10 -2.06 -3.40
CA ALA A 128 -6.09 -1.35 -2.61
C ALA A 128 -5.86 0.08 -3.13
N TYR A 129 -5.75 0.24 -4.46
CA TYR A 129 -5.60 1.56 -5.09
C TYR A 129 -6.81 2.46 -4.83
N VAL A 130 -8.02 1.99 -5.13
CA VAL A 130 -9.25 2.79 -4.97
C VAL A 130 -9.46 3.13 -3.49
N ALA A 131 -9.24 2.18 -2.58
CA ALA A 131 -9.34 2.43 -1.14
C ALA A 131 -8.33 3.49 -0.66
N CYS A 132 -7.09 3.43 -1.15
CA CYS A 132 -6.09 4.46 -0.88
C CYS A 132 -6.54 5.84 -1.38
N GLU A 133 -7.08 5.94 -2.61
CA GLU A 133 -7.60 7.21 -3.14
C GLU A 133 -8.79 7.75 -2.33
N VAL A 134 -9.69 6.88 -1.86
CA VAL A 134 -10.83 7.27 -1.02
C VAL A 134 -10.35 7.81 0.33
N LEU A 135 -9.53 7.05 1.04
CA LEU A 135 -9.04 7.39 2.39
C LEU A 135 -8.11 8.60 2.39
N SER A 136 -7.41 8.86 1.27
CA SER A 136 -6.54 10.03 1.11
C SER A 136 -7.24 11.23 0.46
N SER A 137 -8.53 11.12 0.10
CA SER A 137 -9.31 12.18 -0.56
C SER A 137 -9.52 13.41 0.31
N ASP A 138 -9.81 14.57 -0.29
CA ASP A 138 -10.07 15.84 0.41
C ASP A 138 -11.45 15.94 1.07
N VAL A 139 -12.16 14.82 1.20
CA VAL A 139 -13.47 14.77 1.82
C VAL A 139 -13.33 14.72 3.34
N TRP A 140 -13.50 15.89 3.97
CA TRP A 140 -13.32 16.06 5.42
C TRP A 140 -14.17 15.09 6.26
N SER A 141 -15.40 14.79 5.81
CA SER A 141 -16.30 13.87 6.52
C SER A 141 -15.77 12.43 6.61
N ILE A 142 -14.96 11.99 5.65
CA ILE A 142 -14.31 10.67 5.68
C ILE A 142 -13.14 10.73 6.65
N THR A 143 -12.33 11.79 6.60
CA THR A 143 -11.22 12.02 7.54
C THR A 143 -11.69 12.00 9.00
N GLU A 144 -12.78 12.69 9.33
CA GLU A 144 -13.35 12.65 10.69
C GLU A 144 -13.72 11.24 11.12
N ALA A 145 -14.42 10.51 10.25
CA ALA A 145 -14.91 9.19 10.59
C ALA A 145 -13.76 8.20 10.80
N VAL A 146 -12.68 8.28 10.01
CA VAL A 146 -11.47 7.45 10.21
C VAL A 146 -10.83 7.72 11.59
N LEU A 147 -10.78 8.97 12.04
CA LEU A 147 -10.20 9.33 13.34
C LEU A 147 -11.14 9.03 14.52
N GLU A 148 -12.45 9.03 14.29
CA GLU A 148 -13.46 8.61 15.26
C GLU A 148 -13.32 7.11 15.59
N TYR A 149 -13.11 6.26 14.57
CA TYR A 149 -12.98 4.81 14.74
C TYR A 149 -11.52 4.35 14.94
N GLN A 150 -10.89 4.84 16.02
CA GLN A 150 -9.46 4.60 16.31
C GLN A 150 -9.03 3.12 16.41
N ASN A 151 -9.96 2.20 16.68
CA ASN A 151 -9.64 0.77 16.75
C ASN A 151 -9.15 0.24 15.39
N TYR A 152 -9.88 0.53 14.31
CA TYR A 152 -9.48 0.10 12.96
C TYR A 152 -8.25 0.87 12.47
N LEU A 153 -8.10 2.13 12.88
CA LEU A 153 -6.87 2.87 12.60
C LEU A 153 -5.67 2.24 13.32
N ARG A 154 -5.83 1.73 14.55
CA ARG A 154 -4.78 1.00 15.26
C ARG A 154 -4.43 -0.32 14.55
N GLU A 155 -5.44 -1.07 14.11
CA GLU A 155 -5.23 -2.28 13.29
C GLU A 155 -4.52 -1.97 11.98
N PHE A 156 -4.85 -0.86 11.34
CA PHE A 156 -4.16 -0.36 10.16
C PHE A 156 -2.68 -0.06 10.44
N TRP A 157 -2.38 0.58 11.57
CA TRP A 157 -0.99 0.86 11.99
C TRP A 157 -0.21 -0.39 12.41
N HIS A 158 -0.86 -1.51 12.77
CA HIS A 158 -0.17 -2.80 12.95
C HIS A 158 0.48 -3.33 11.66
N TYR A 159 0.22 -2.71 10.50
CA TYR A 159 0.94 -2.97 9.26
C TYR A 159 2.47 -2.83 9.43
N VAL A 160 2.95 -1.79 10.13
CA VAL A 160 4.40 -1.60 10.33
C VAL A 160 4.99 -2.57 11.36
N SER A 161 4.16 -3.23 12.18
CA SER A 161 4.61 -4.31 13.07
C SER A 161 4.88 -5.62 12.32
N ARG A 162 4.50 -5.73 11.04
CA ARG A 162 4.81 -6.91 10.22
C ARG A 162 6.31 -7.02 9.97
N PRO A 163 6.88 -8.23 9.85
CA PRO A 163 8.30 -8.40 9.56
C PRO A 163 8.70 -7.76 8.23
N ALA A 164 9.88 -7.13 8.20
CA ALA A 164 10.47 -6.65 6.96
C ALA A 164 10.83 -7.82 6.00
N PRO A 165 10.81 -7.61 4.67
CA PRO A 165 10.38 -6.39 3.99
C PRO A 165 8.87 -6.33 3.78
N LEU A 166 8.32 -5.11 3.85
CA LEU A 166 6.95 -4.82 3.43
C LEU A 166 6.83 -4.78 1.90
N ASP A 167 5.64 -5.06 1.37
CA ASP A 167 5.37 -4.83 -0.06
C ASP A 167 5.50 -3.33 -0.38
N PRO A 168 6.34 -2.92 -1.36
CA PRO A 168 6.56 -1.51 -1.67
C PRO A 168 5.29 -0.76 -2.09
N LEU A 169 4.35 -1.41 -2.76
CA LEU A 169 3.11 -0.80 -3.21
C LEU A 169 2.20 -0.49 -2.01
N GLN A 170 1.96 -1.48 -1.15
CA GLN A 170 1.15 -1.33 0.05
C GLN A 170 1.80 -0.36 1.05
N ALA A 171 3.12 -0.38 1.19
CA ALA A 171 3.84 0.61 2.01
C ALA A 171 3.64 2.03 1.47
N GLY A 172 3.59 2.19 0.15
CA GLY A 172 3.27 3.47 -0.49
C GLY A 172 1.84 3.94 -0.22
N TYR A 173 0.86 3.03 -0.30
CA TYR A 173 -0.53 3.37 0.01
C TYR A 173 -0.75 3.67 1.50
N PHE A 174 -0.16 2.85 2.39
CA PHE A 174 -0.17 3.08 3.84
C PHE A 174 0.40 4.47 4.18
N THR A 175 1.54 4.81 3.59
CA THR A 175 2.18 6.12 3.77
C THR A 175 1.25 7.22 3.30
N LYS A 176 0.76 7.16 2.06
CA LYS A 176 -0.13 8.18 1.48
C LYS A 176 -1.39 8.45 2.32
N VAL A 177 -2.03 7.41 2.85
CA VAL A 177 -3.21 7.58 3.72
C VAL A 177 -2.82 8.33 5.00
N ASN A 178 -1.77 7.90 5.69
CA ASN A 178 -1.33 8.55 6.93
C ASN A 178 -0.82 9.97 6.70
N GLU A 179 -0.12 10.23 5.59
CA GLU A 179 0.29 11.57 5.20
C GLU A 179 -0.92 12.50 5.05
N SER A 180 -1.99 12.03 4.41
CA SER A 180 -3.23 12.80 4.21
C SER A 180 -3.92 13.10 5.55
N LEU A 181 -3.97 12.14 6.46
CA LEU A 181 -4.51 12.33 7.82
C LEU A 181 -3.67 13.33 8.61
N LEU A 182 -2.34 13.23 8.57
CA LEU A 182 -1.41 14.15 9.25
C LEU A 182 -1.52 15.58 8.70
N ASP A 183 -1.76 15.76 7.40
CA ASP A 183 -1.93 17.09 6.80
C ASP A 183 -3.27 17.74 7.19
N LYS A 184 -4.32 16.94 7.33
CA LYS A 184 -5.69 17.43 7.60
C LYS A 184 -5.98 17.60 9.08
N LYS A 185 -5.42 16.72 9.92
CA LYS A 185 -5.71 16.60 11.36
C LYS A 185 -4.44 16.36 12.16
N THR A 186 -3.44 17.22 11.99
CA THR A 186 -2.09 17.09 12.57
C THR A 186 -2.09 16.78 14.08
N ASP A 187 -2.75 17.60 14.91
CA ASP A 187 -2.74 17.46 16.37
C ASP A 187 -3.38 16.13 16.81
N GLU A 188 -4.59 15.85 16.32
CA GLU A 188 -5.35 14.65 16.63
C GLU A 188 -4.64 13.37 16.16
N MET A 189 -4.09 13.37 14.95
CA MET A 189 -3.37 12.23 14.39
C MET A 189 -2.03 12.00 15.11
N LEU A 190 -1.32 13.04 15.53
CA LEU A 190 -0.10 12.88 16.33
C LEU A 190 -0.40 12.41 17.75
N ALA A 191 -1.49 12.88 18.36
CA ALA A 191 -1.95 12.36 19.65
C ALA A 191 -2.29 10.87 19.56
N PHE A 192 -2.98 10.45 18.48
CA PHE A 192 -3.23 9.04 18.19
C PHE A 192 -1.92 8.26 17.99
N PHE A 193 -1.00 8.76 17.15
CA PHE A 193 0.29 8.12 16.89
C PHE A 193 1.09 7.89 18.17
N LYS A 194 1.14 8.89 19.07
CA LYS A 194 1.78 8.79 20.38
C LYS A 194 1.13 7.77 21.33
N SER A 195 -0.10 7.35 21.04
CA SER A 195 -0.83 6.31 21.79
C SER A 195 -0.58 4.88 21.29
N LEU A 196 0.19 4.72 20.20
CA LEU A 196 0.56 3.41 19.66
C LEU A 196 1.77 2.88 20.43
N ASP A 197 1.61 1.72 21.06
CA ASP A 197 2.70 1.04 21.76
C ASP A 197 3.74 0.54 20.76
N HIS A 198 5.03 0.67 21.11
CA HIS A 198 6.16 0.16 20.31
C HIS A 198 6.25 0.68 18.86
N ILE A 199 5.54 1.76 18.52
CA ILE A 199 5.44 2.20 17.13
C ILE A 199 6.77 2.65 16.52
N VAL A 200 7.66 3.28 17.31
CA VAL A 200 8.95 3.76 16.79
C VAL A 200 9.88 2.58 16.42
N PRO A 201 10.12 1.58 17.31
CA PRO A 201 10.79 0.35 16.91
C PRO A 201 10.15 -0.34 15.71
N ASP A 202 8.81 -0.42 15.67
CA ASP A 202 8.09 -1.08 14.58
C ASP A 202 8.30 -0.38 13.24
N MET A 203 8.36 0.96 13.20
CA MET A 203 8.72 1.69 11.98
C MET A 203 10.20 1.51 11.62
N LEU A 204 11.09 1.56 12.62
CA LEU A 204 12.53 1.48 12.40
C LEU A 204 13.02 0.12 11.91
N GLN A 205 12.30 -0.98 12.14
CA GLN A 205 12.65 -2.29 11.55
C GLN A 205 12.62 -2.25 10.01
N HIS A 206 11.93 -1.25 9.44
CA HIS A 206 11.80 -1.02 8.00
C HIS A 206 12.73 0.08 7.50
N VAL A 207 13.92 0.24 8.09
CA VAL A 207 14.88 1.28 7.69
C VAL A 207 15.27 1.24 6.20
N ASP A 208 15.22 0.07 5.58
CA ASP A 208 15.43 -0.14 4.14
C ASP A 208 14.20 0.17 3.27
N CYS A 209 13.05 0.53 3.84
CA CYS A 209 11.80 0.86 3.13
C CYS A 209 11.61 2.39 3.05
N PRO A 210 11.86 3.03 1.88
CA PRO A 210 11.79 4.49 1.76
C PRO A 210 10.44 5.07 2.17
N MET A 211 9.33 4.40 1.84
CA MET A 211 7.99 4.90 2.16
C MET A 211 7.76 5.06 3.67
N ILE A 212 8.17 4.07 4.47
CA ILE A 212 8.02 4.13 5.93
C ILE A 212 8.95 5.17 6.54
N MET A 213 10.19 5.27 6.03
CA MET A 213 11.14 6.26 6.51
C MET A 213 10.74 7.69 6.13
N ASP A 214 10.20 7.92 4.94
CA ASP A 214 9.65 9.20 4.52
C ASP A 214 8.46 9.61 5.39
N LEU A 215 7.57 8.66 5.76
CA LEU A 215 6.48 8.94 6.71
C LEU A 215 7.02 9.37 8.09
N LEU A 216 8.05 8.68 8.60
CA LEU A 216 8.69 9.06 9.86
C LEU A 216 9.36 10.43 9.78
N LEU A 217 10.01 10.74 8.66
CA LEU A 217 10.59 12.07 8.41
C LEU A 217 9.50 13.14 8.35
N LYS A 218 8.37 12.85 7.71
CA LYS A 218 7.20 13.74 7.73
C LYS A 218 6.74 14.01 9.15
N ILE A 219 6.56 12.97 9.97
CA ILE A 219 6.17 13.09 11.38
C ILE A 219 7.15 13.99 12.15
N ILE A 220 8.46 13.80 11.96
CA ILE A 220 9.50 14.66 12.57
C ILE A 220 9.36 16.11 12.09
N SER A 221 9.09 16.32 10.81
CA SER A 221 8.97 17.67 10.23
C SER A 221 7.77 18.46 10.76
N LEU A 222 6.74 17.76 11.29
CA LEU A 222 5.54 18.39 11.86
C LEU A 222 5.81 19.18 13.15
N GLU A 223 6.98 19.05 13.78
CA GLU A 223 7.40 19.90 14.91
C GLU A 223 7.22 21.41 14.60
N LYS A 224 7.46 21.78 13.33
CA LYS A 224 7.35 23.16 12.84
C LYS A 224 5.92 23.54 12.40
N ALA A 225 5.02 22.57 12.29
CA ALA A 225 3.64 22.77 11.84
C ALA A 225 2.70 23.03 13.03
N PRO A 226 1.63 23.83 12.88
CA PRO A 226 0.63 24.01 13.93
C PRO A 226 0.05 22.66 14.40
N GLY A 227 0.07 22.40 15.71
CA GLY A 227 -0.43 21.15 16.29
C GLY A 227 0.60 20.02 16.35
N GLY A 228 1.82 20.21 15.82
CA GLY A 228 2.87 19.19 15.86
C GLY A 228 3.96 19.41 16.91
N GLN A 229 3.88 20.48 17.72
CA GLN A 229 4.89 20.81 18.72
C GLN A 229 5.14 19.67 19.72
N GLY A 230 6.42 19.41 20.03
CA GLY A 230 6.85 18.38 20.98
C GLY A 230 6.81 16.95 20.43
N ILE A 231 6.67 16.76 19.11
CA ILE A 231 6.82 15.43 18.51
C ILE A 231 8.28 14.97 18.55
N VAL A 232 9.24 15.88 18.37
CA VAL A 232 10.67 15.56 18.45
C VAL A 232 11.08 15.16 19.86
N ASP A 233 10.62 15.92 20.87
CA ASP A 233 10.86 15.59 22.29
C ASP A 233 10.28 14.22 22.64
N TRP A 234 9.07 13.90 22.16
CA TRP A 234 8.47 12.59 22.37
C TRP A 234 9.28 11.48 21.69
N LEU A 235 9.67 11.64 20.42
CA LEU A 235 10.48 10.66 19.70
C LEU A 235 11.83 10.40 20.36
N GLN A 236 12.43 11.41 21.01
CA GLN A 236 13.64 11.24 21.79
C GLN A 236 13.44 10.27 22.98
N THR A 237 12.25 10.26 23.59
CA THR A 237 11.92 9.30 24.67
C THR A 237 11.74 7.87 24.18
N GLN A 238 11.63 7.66 22.86
CA GLN A 238 11.40 6.36 22.22
C GLN A 238 12.71 5.73 21.67
N ASP A 239 13.88 6.21 22.13
CA ASP A 239 15.19 5.71 21.71
C ASP A 239 15.44 5.72 20.19
N LEU A 240 14.80 6.64 19.45
CA LEU A 240 14.92 6.76 17.99
C LEU A 240 16.38 6.78 17.51
N ILE A 241 17.20 7.66 18.08
CA ILE A 241 18.61 7.85 17.67
C ILE A 241 19.48 6.64 18.07
N PRO A 242 19.44 6.13 19.32
CA PRO A 242 20.14 4.89 19.67
C PRO A 242 19.83 3.70 18.74
N VAL A 243 18.56 3.47 18.40
CA VAL A 243 18.17 2.36 17.52
C VAL A 243 18.71 2.59 16.11
N LEU A 244 18.59 3.79 15.53
CA LEU A 244 19.17 4.10 14.21
C LEU A 244 20.69 3.91 14.18
N LEU A 245 21.40 4.30 15.24
CA LEU A 245 22.84 4.09 15.34
C LEU A 245 23.21 2.60 15.40
N SER A 246 22.35 1.75 15.97
CA SER A 246 22.57 0.30 15.98
C SER A 246 22.60 -0.30 14.56
N TYR A 247 21.84 0.28 13.61
CA TYR A 247 21.87 -0.16 12.21
C TYR A 247 23.16 0.16 11.46
N LEU A 248 24.02 1.00 12.01
CA LEU A 248 25.34 1.29 11.44
C LEU A 248 26.40 0.23 11.82
N GLY A 249 26.06 -0.71 12.70
CA GLY A 249 26.97 -1.76 13.14
C GLY A 249 27.30 -2.79 12.06
N PRO A 250 28.45 -3.50 12.18
CA PRO A 250 28.95 -4.45 11.17
C PRO A 250 28.05 -5.68 10.94
N GLU A 251 27.10 -5.93 11.84
CA GLU A 251 26.09 -6.99 11.74
C GLU A 251 24.98 -6.69 10.72
N ASN A 252 24.83 -5.44 10.31
CA ASN A 252 23.83 -5.01 9.34
C ASN A 252 24.39 -5.01 7.91
N SER A 253 23.50 -5.12 6.94
CA SER A 253 23.89 -5.06 5.52
C SER A 253 24.37 -3.66 5.14
N ALA A 254 25.19 -3.55 4.09
CA ALA A 254 25.66 -2.24 3.61
C ALA A 254 24.51 -1.33 3.13
N SER A 255 23.41 -1.90 2.61
CA SER A 255 22.22 -1.13 2.26
C SER A 255 21.53 -0.57 3.49
N THR A 256 21.35 -1.40 4.52
CA THR A 256 20.76 -1.00 5.81
C THR A 256 21.57 0.09 6.50
N GLN A 257 22.90 -0.05 6.52
CA GLN A 257 23.81 0.97 7.05
C GLN A 257 23.70 2.29 6.27
N THR A 258 23.59 2.22 4.94
CA THR A 258 23.44 3.40 4.09
C THR A 258 22.09 4.08 4.34
N ALA A 259 21.00 3.33 4.37
CA ALA A 259 19.66 3.86 4.62
C ALA A 259 19.54 4.50 6.01
N ALA A 260 20.06 3.84 7.05
CA ALA A 260 20.11 4.40 8.40
C ALA A 260 20.96 5.67 8.47
N GLY A 261 22.12 5.68 7.80
CA GLY A 261 23.02 6.84 7.74
C GLY A 261 22.40 8.03 7.01
N ASP A 262 21.74 7.80 5.88
CA ASP A 262 21.03 8.82 5.12
C ASP A 262 19.83 9.37 5.91
N PHE A 263 19.10 8.51 6.62
CA PHE A 263 17.99 8.95 7.47
C PHE A 263 18.47 9.79 8.66
N LEU A 264 19.52 9.36 9.36
CA LEU A 264 20.15 10.15 10.43
C LEU A 264 20.62 11.52 9.92
N LYS A 265 21.21 11.55 8.72
CA LYS A 265 21.60 12.80 8.06
C LYS A 265 20.39 13.70 7.79
N ALA A 266 19.28 13.14 7.33
CA ALA A 266 18.06 13.91 7.06
C ALA A 266 17.44 14.52 8.34
N ILE A 267 17.56 13.86 9.50
CA ILE A 267 17.05 14.39 10.78
C ILE A 267 17.85 15.61 11.26
N ILE A 268 19.17 15.64 11.02
CA ILE A 268 20.07 16.68 11.55
C ILE A 268 20.23 17.91 10.64
N THR A 269 19.74 17.87 9.40
CA THR A 269 19.82 18.96 8.42
C THR A 269 18.50 19.68 8.26
#